data_AF-A0A6P3ZBS3-F1
#
_entry.id   AF-A0A6P3ZBS3-F1
#
_cell.length_a   1.000
_cell.length_b   1.000
_cell.length_c   1.000
_cell.angle_alpha   90.00
_cell.angle_beta   90.00
_cell.angle_gamma   90.00
#
_symmetry.space_group_name_H-M   'P 1'
#
loop_
_entity.id
_entity.type
_entity.pdbx_description
1 polymer ?
#
loop_
_entity_poly.entity_id
_entity_poly.type
_entity_poly.pdbx_seq_one_letter_code
_entity_poly.pdbx_strand_id
1 'polypeptide(L)'
;MAKPGVKVSEKIRESTIFYPYFKDCIGAIDGTHIPAMVRGCDVSSYRNHHGIISQNVLAACNFDLEFMYVLSGWAGSAHYSKVLNDALSRRNGLKVPQDDEVSSSSAIPVNEEDNSKPIIETQEEQREHANQWKDAIAANMWNDVEHFNDNEQ
;
A
#
# COMPACT_ATOMS: atom_id res chain seq x y z
N MET A 1 4.25 3.37 -19.40
CA MET A 1 3.90 3.64 -17.99
C MET A 1 4.87 4.70 -17.48
N ALA A 2 4.43 5.57 -16.59
CA ALA A 2 5.29 6.56 -15.96
C ALA A 2 6.38 5.87 -15.13
N LYS A 3 7.54 6.53 -15.01
CA LYS A 3 8.61 6.06 -14.12
C LYS A 3 8.41 6.67 -12.73
N PRO A 4 8.71 5.94 -11.65
CA PRO A 4 8.71 6.53 -10.32
C PRO A 4 9.69 7.69 -10.25
N GLY A 5 9.25 8.83 -9.70
CA GLY A 5 10.13 9.94 -9.37
C GLY A 5 11.02 9.56 -8.18
N VAL A 6 12.30 9.94 -8.23
CA VAL A 6 13.27 9.71 -7.12
C VAL A 6 13.29 10.89 -6.15
N LYS A 7 12.66 12.01 -6.51
CA LYS A 7 12.56 13.20 -5.67
C LYS A 7 11.16 13.28 -5.07
N VAL A 8 11.09 13.82 -3.86
CA VAL A 8 9.82 14.20 -3.21
C VAL A 8 9.02 15.07 -4.17
N SER A 9 7.75 14.71 -4.38
CA SER A 9 6.82 15.49 -5.20
C SER A 9 6.66 16.90 -4.65
N GLU A 10 6.58 17.90 -5.53
CA GLU A 10 6.36 19.30 -5.12
C GLU A 10 5.07 19.46 -4.32
N LYS A 11 4.02 18.70 -4.70
CA LYS A 11 2.72 18.67 -3.98
C LYS A 11 2.84 18.23 -2.53
N ILE A 12 3.82 17.37 -2.23
CA ILE A 12 4.11 16.96 -0.85
C ILE A 12 5.04 17.96 -0.19
N ARG A 13 6.16 18.29 -0.83
CA ARG A 13 7.19 19.19 -0.28
C ARG A 13 6.66 20.56 0.13
N GLU A 14 5.70 21.10 -0.63
CA GLU A 14 5.13 22.42 -0.41
C GLU A 14 3.91 22.39 0.53
N SER A 15 3.41 21.20 0.87
CA SER A 15 2.32 21.06 1.82
C SER A 15 2.84 20.99 3.24
N THR A 16 2.44 21.93 4.08
CA THR A 16 2.70 21.92 5.53
C THR A 16 1.97 20.80 6.25
N ILE A 17 0.94 20.22 5.64
CA ILE A 17 0.16 19.12 6.19
C ILE A 17 0.78 17.78 5.80
N PHE A 18 1.20 17.61 4.54
CA PHE A 18 1.69 16.33 4.05
C PHE A 18 3.19 16.13 4.27
N TYR A 19 3.99 17.20 4.36
CA TYR A 19 5.39 17.12 4.74
C TYR A 19 5.52 17.22 6.27
N PRO A 20 6.35 16.39 6.93
CA PRO A 20 7.26 15.38 6.36
C PRO A 20 6.64 13.99 6.19
N TYR A 21 5.38 13.78 6.60
CA TYR A 21 4.73 12.47 6.72
C TYR A 21 4.72 11.63 5.44
N PHE A 22 4.62 12.26 4.27
CA PHE A 22 4.56 11.60 2.97
C PHE A 22 5.81 11.86 2.10
N LYS A 23 6.93 12.33 2.68
CA LYS A 23 8.11 12.78 1.92
C LYS A 23 8.68 11.69 1.00
N ASP A 24 8.61 10.43 1.40
CA ASP A 24 9.15 9.29 0.64
C ASP A 24 8.08 8.59 -0.22
N CYS A 25 6.84 9.08 -0.18
CA CYS A 25 5.78 8.55 -1.04
C CYS A 25 6.05 8.94 -2.49
N ILE A 26 5.97 7.94 -3.38
CA ILE A 26 6.13 8.12 -4.84
C ILE A 26 4.78 8.19 -5.57
N GLY A 27 3.69 7.85 -4.88
CA GLY A 27 2.35 7.77 -5.45
C GLY A 27 1.37 6.97 -4.60
N ALA A 28 0.27 6.54 -5.20
CA ALA A 28 -0.78 5.77 -4.56
C ALA A 28 -1.03 4.44 -5.29
N ILE A 29 -1.49 3.43 -4.56
CA ILE A 29 -1.90 2.12 -5.09
C ILE A 29 -3.31 1.85 -4.59
N ASP A 30 -4.20 1.46 -5.49
CA ASP A 30 -5.55 1.05 -5.13
C ASP A 30 -6.07 -0.08 -6.04
N GLY A 31 -6.98 -0.88 -5.51
CA GLY A 31 -7.69 -1.93 -6.24
C GLY A 31 -9.10 -1.48 -6.59
N THR A 32 -9.41 -1.44 -7.88
CA THR A 32 -10.72 -1.03 -8.39
C THR A 32 -11.45 -2.19 -9.09
N HIS A 33 -12.78 -2.21 -8.99
CA HIS A 33 -13.61 -3.19 -9.67
C HIS A 33 -14.17 -2.60 -10.96
N ILE A 34 -13.76 -3.16 -12.10
CA ILE A 34 -14.36 -2.81 -13.40
C ILE A 34 -15.42 -3.86 -13.78
N PRO A 35 -16.57 -3.46 -14.37
CA PRO A 35 -17.56 -4.42 -14.84
C PRO A 35 -16.95 -5.41 -15.83
N ALA A 36 -17.30 -6.69 -15.69
CA ALA A 36 -16.82 -7.76 -16.55
C ALA A 36 -17.99 -8.57 -17.12
N MET A 37 -17.82 -9.08 -18.34
CA MET A 37 -18.76 -10.03 -18.94
C MET A 37 -18.12 -11.41 -18.94
N VAL A 38 -18.61 -12.28 -18.06
CA VAL A 38 -18.10 -13.65 -17.88
C VAL A 38 -19.26 -14.62 -18.14
N ARG A 39 -18.96 -15.76 -18.75
CA ARG A 39 -19.95 -16.80 -19.09
C ARG A 39 -19.54 -18.13 -18.48
N GLY A 40 -20.51 -19.03 -18.29
CA GLY A 40 -20.25 -20.40 -17.84
C GLY A 40 -19.90 -20.49 -16.36
N CYS A 41 -19.04 -21.46 -16.01
CA CYS A 41 -18.74 -21.80 -14.62
C CYS A 41 -17.98 -20.71 -13.86
N ASP A 42 -17.30 -19.79 -14.57
CA ASP A 42 -16.41 -18.81 -13.95
C ASP A 42 -17.16 -17.61 -13.35
N VAL A 43 -18.44 -17.42 -13.68
CA VAL A 43 -19.26 -16.29 -13.20
C VAL A 43 -19.22 -16.14 -11.68
N SER A 44 -19.23 -17.24 -10.94
CA SER A 44 -19.16 -17.24 -9.47
C SER A 44 -17.88 -16.59 -8.95
N SER A 45 -16.74 -16.83 -9.62
CA SER A 45 -15.44 -16.29 -9.23
C SER A 45 -15.33 -14.79 -9.50
N TYR A 46 -16.04 -14.27 -10.50
CA TYR A 46 -16.02 -12.85 -10.85
C TYR A 46 -17.04 -12.01 -10.09
N ARG A 47 -17.85 -12.63 -9.23
CA ARG A 47 -18.81 -11.92 -8.39
C ARG A 47 -18.10 -11.27 -7.20
N ASN A 48 -18.18 -9.95 -7.09
CA ASN A 48 -17.66 -9.21 -5.93
C ASN A 48 -18.61 -9.29 -4.73
N HIS A 49 -18.21 -8.69 -3.60
CA HIS A 49 -19.00 -8.69 -2.37
C HIS A 49 -20.34 -7.92 -2.47
N HIS A 50 -20.49 -7.05 -3.48
CA HIS A 50 -21.77 -6.40 -3.83
C HIS A 50 -22.65 -7.25 -4.77
N GLY A 51 -22.19 -8.45 -5.14
CA GLY A 51 -22.90 -9.34 -6.03
C GLY A 51 -22.82 -8.98 -7.52
N ILE A 52 -21.95 -8.03 -7.89
CA ILE A 52 -21.75 -7.57 -9.27
C ILE A 52 -20.60 -8.37 -9.91
N ILE A 53 -20.79 -8.76 -11.17
CA ILE A 53 -19.72 -9.39 -11.96
C ILE A 53 -18.70 -8.33 -12.37
N SER A 54 -17.48 -8.49 -11.87
CA SER A 54 -16.41 -7.52 -12.05
C SER A 54 -15.04 -8.20 -12.12
N GLN A 55 -14.06 -7.47 -12.63
CA GLN A 55 -12.65 -7.79 -12.55
C GLN A 55 -11.99 -6.82 -11.57
N ASN A 56 -11.17 -7.34 -10.66
CA ASN A 56 -10.32 -6.52 -9.82
C ASN A 56 -9.10 -6.08 -10.65
N VAL A 57 -8.85 -4.77 -10.67
CA VAL A 57 -7.71 -4.13 -11.30
C VAL A 57 -6.95 -3.37 -10.25
N LEU A 58 -5.70 -3.76 -10.01
CA LEU A 58 -4.80 -3.01 -9.16
C LEU A 58 -4.07 -1.97 -10.01
N ALA A 59 -4.11 -0.71 -9.61
CA ALA A 59 -3.39 0.37 -10.28
C ALA A 59 -2.51 1.13 -9.30
N ALA A 60 -1.34 1.55 -9.77
CA ALA A 60 -0.44 2.47 -9.09
C ALA A 60 -0.26 3.71 -9.94
N CYS A 61 -0.39 4.91 -9.36
CA CYS A 61 -0.19 6.17 -10.05
C CYS A 61 0.71 7.12 -9.27
N ASN A 62 1.42 8.01 -9.97
CA ASN A 62 2.18 9.08 -9.36
C ASN A 62 1.26 10.25 -8.95
N PHE A 63 1.82 11.31 -8.38
CA PHE A 63 1.07 12.49 -7.96
C PHE A 63 0.43 13.28 -9.12
N ASP A 64 0.87 13.05 -10.36
CA ASP A 64 0.29 13.63 -11.57
C ASP A 64 -0.78 12.73 -12.19
N LEU A 65 -1.20 11.70 -11.46
CA LEU A 65 -2.22 10.72 -11.84
C LEU A 65 -1.83 9.87 -13.07
N GLU A 66 -0.54 9.80 -13.39
CA GLU A 66 -0.03 8.94 -14.43
C GLU A 66 0.18 7.52 -13.90
N PHE A 67 -0.31 6.53 -14.63
CA PHE A 67 -0.14 5.13 -14.23
C PHE A 67 1.32 4.69 -14.31
N MET A 68 1.85 4.26 -13.16
CA MET A 68 3.16 3.63 -13.01
C MET A 68 3.06 2.10 -13.12
N TYR A 69 1.94 1.52 -12.67
CA TYR A 69 1.67 0.09 -12.79
C TYR A 69 0.17 -0.19 -12.89
N VAL A 70 -0.22 -1.19 -13.67
CA VAL A 70 -1.61 -1.66 -13.79
C VAL A 70 -1.58 -3.18 -13.93
N LEU A 71 -2.29 -3.86 -13.03
CA LEU A 71 -2.52 -5.29 -13.06
C LEU A 71 -4.03 -5.53 -13.17
N SER A 72 -4.46 -5.92 -14.36
CA SER A 72 -5.78 -6.48 -14.61
C SER A 72 -5.72 -8.00 -14.67
N GLY A 73 -6.88 -8.65 -14.81
CA GLY A 73 -6.96 -10.11 -14.92
C GLY A 73 -7.64 -10.80 -13.74
N TRP A 74 -7.64 -10.17 -12.57
CA TRP A 74 -8.07 -10.81 -11.33
C TRP A 74 -9.58 -10.88 -11.18
N ALA A 75 -10.10 -12.04 -10.78
CA ALA A 75 -11.52 -12.24 -10.59
C ALA A 75 -12.09 -11.25 -9.54
N GLY A 76 -13.34 -10.81 -9.70
CA GLY A 76 -13.99 -9.86 -8.78
C GLY A 76 -14.14 -10.35 -7.33
N SER A 77 -14.01 -11.64 -7.07
CA SER A 77 -13.94 -12.17 -5.69
C SER A 77 -12.52 -12.18 -5.10
N ALA A 78 -11.49 -11.86 -5.89
CA ALA A 78 -10.11 -11.94 -5.45
C ALA A 78 -9.82 -10.92 -4.34
N HIS A 79 -9.25 -11.41 -3.24
CA HIS A 79 -8.84 -10.58 -2.12
C HIS A 79 -7.67 -9.66 -2.48
N TYR A 80 -7.67 -8.43 -1.97
CA TYR A 80 -6.66 -7.41 -2.26
C TYR A 80 -5.23 -7.88 -1.99
N SER A 81 -4.99 -8.59 -0.89
CA SER A 81 -3.65 -9.11 -0.57
C SER A 81 -3.12 -10.09 -1.63
N LYS A 82 -4.01 -10.87 -2.25
CA LYS A 82 -3.64 -11.82 -3.31
C LYS A 82 -3.27 -11.08 -4.60
N VAL A 83 -4.06 -10.08 -4.97
CA VAL A 83 -3.81 -9.25 -6.15
C VAL A 83 -2.51 -8.45 -5.98
N LEU A 84 -2.28 -7.89 -4.78
CA LEU A 84 -1.04 -7.18 -4.45
C LEU A 84 0.18 -8.11 -4.47
N ASN A 85 0.08 -9.32 -3.90
CA ASN A 85 1.17 -10.28 -3.90
C ASN A 85 1.55 -10.72 -5.33
N ASP A 86 0.57 -10.94 -6.22
CA ASP A 86 0.84 -11.18 -7.63
C ASP A 86 1.51 -9.98 -8.29
N ALA A 87 1.06 -8.75 -8.00
CA ALA A 87 1.70 -7.55 -8.52
C ALA A 87 3.19 -7.47 -8.16
N LEU A 88 3.58 -7.86 -6.94
CA LEU A 88 4.96 -7.79 -6.46
C LEU A 88 5.84 -8.95 -6.95
N SER A 89 5.29 -10.15 -7.13
CA SER A 89 6.05 -11.37 -7.46
C SER A 89 6.30 -11.58 -8.96
N ARG A 90 5.60 -10.86 -9.84
CA ARG A 90 5.76 -10.99 -11.30
C ARG A 90 7.13 -10.51 -11.78
N ARG A 91 7.65 -11.12 -12.86
CA ARG A 91 8.92 -10.70 -13.50
C ARG A 91 8.92 -9.22 -13.90
N ASN A 92 7.80 -8.75 -14.44
CA ASN A 92 7.52 -7.35 -14.76
C ASN A 92 6.57 -6.69 -13.74
N GLY A 93 6.64 -7.15 -12.49
CA GLY A 93 5.78 -6.70 -11.39
C GLY A 93 6.08 -5.28 -10.93
N LEU A 94 5.20 -4.79 -10.06
CA LEU A 94 5.32 -3.52 -9.37
C LEU A 94 6.66 -3.44 -8.65
N LYS A 95 7.43 -2.40 -8.94
CA LYS A 95 8.73 -2.13 -8.31
C LYS A 95 8.51 -1.16 -7.15
N VAL A 96 8.67 -1.67 -5.93
CA VAL A 96 8.72 -0.86 -4.72
C VAL A 96 10.20 -0.63 -4.40
N PRO A 97 10.67 0.62 -4.27
CA PRO A 97 12.02 0.90 -3.80
C PRO A 97 12.23 0.21 -2.44
N GLN A 98 13.35 -0.50 -2.29
CA GLN A 98 13.76 -0.95 -0.96
C GLN A 98 14.49 0.20 -0.29
N ASP A 99 14.25 0.39 1.00
CA ASP A 99 15.06 1.29 1.80
C ASP A 99 16.49 0.74 1.81
N ASP A 100 17.46 1.57 1.42
CA ASP A 100 18.88 1.24 1.63
C ASP A 100 19.10 1.22 3.15
N GLU A 101 19.01 0.04 3.78
CA GLU A 101 19.22 -0.13 5.22
C GLU A 101 20.62 0.36 5.63
N VAL A 102 20.68 1.57 6.20
CA VAL A 102 21.60 1.87 7.29
C VAL A 102 20.73 2.26 8.48
N SER A 103 20.66 1.33 9.45
CA SER A 103 19.94 1.43 10.74
C SER A 103 18.44 1.10 10.74
N SER A 104 18.10 -0.16 10.51
CA SER A 104 17.36 -0.95 11.52
C SER A 104 17.44 -2.43 11.14
N SER A 105 18.61 -3.01 11.36
CA SER A 105 18.76 -4.46 11.39
C SER A 105 17.80 -5.02 12.44
N SER A 106 16.65 -5.51 11.97
CA SER A 106 15.82 -6.48 12.68
C SER A 106 16.31 -7.90 12.40
N ALA A 107 17.59 -8.08 12.09
CA ALA A 107 18.26 -9.37 12.22
C ALA A 107 18.57 -9.60 13.70
N ILE A 108 17.68 -10.33 14.37
CA ILE A 108 17.97 -10.92 15.68
C ILE A 108 19.18 -11.84 15.51
N PRO A 109 20.22 -11.75 16.36
CA PRO A 109 21.32 -12.70 16.33
C PRO A 109 20.76 -14.10 16.57
N VAL A 110 21.10 -15.02 15.67
CA VAL A 110 20.82 -16.45 15.81
C VAL A 110 21.54 -16.94 17.06
N ASN A 111 20.81 -17.02 18.17
CA ASN A 111 21.23 -17.84 19.29
C ASN A 111 20.79 -19.26 18.98
N GLU A 112 21.77 -20.10 18.65
CA GLU A 112 21.61 -21.56 18.69
C GLU A 112 21.17 -21.95 20.12
N GLU A 113 20.26 -22.92 20.21
CA GLU A 113 19.61 -23.42 21.43
C GLU A 113 18.39 -22.62 21.92
N ASP A 114 17.22 -22.86 21.31
CA ASP A 114 16.13 -23.61 21.95
C ASP A 114 14.95 -23.79 20.98
N ASN A 115 14.29 -24.93 21.11
CA ASN A 115 13.29 -25.49 20.20
C ASN A 115 11.94 -24.76 20.29
N SER A 116 11.83 -23.54 19.77
CA SER A 116 10.56 -22.81 19.66
C SER A 116 10.17 -22.55 18.21
N LYS A 117 8.90 -22.85 17.90
CA LYS A 117 8.28 -22.71 16.57
C LYS A 117 8.47 -21.29 16.02
N PRO A 118 8.51 -21.10 14.69
CA PRO A 118 8.52 -19.75 14.12
C PRO A 118 7.30 -18.98 14.64
N ILE A 119 7.53 -17.78 15.19
CA ILE A 119 6.48 -16.86 15.60
C ILE A 119 5.77 -16.43 14.31
N ILE A 120 4.65 -17.09 14.02
CA ILE A 120 3.76 -16.69 12.93
C ILE A 120 2.88 -15.59 13.51
N GLU A 121 3.26 -14.33 13.25
CA GLU A 121 2.40 -13.18 13.52
C GLU A 121 1.09 -13.33 12.73
N THR A 122 -0.03 -13.13 13.40
CA THR A 122 -1.36 -13.29 12.81
C THR A 122 -1.73 -12.07 11.96
N GLN A 123 -2.62 -12.26 10.98
CA GLN A 123 -3.14 -11.14 10.17
C GLN A 123 -3.85 -10.08 11.03
N GLU A 124 -4.41 -10.48 12.17
CA GLU A 124 -5.07 -9.57 13.09
C GLU A 124 -4.06 -8.68 13.83
N GLU A 125 -2.97 -9.26 14.35
CA GLU A 125 -1.86 -8.50 14.95
C GLU A 125 -1.25 -7.51 13.95
N GLN A 126 -1.04 -7.92 12.69
CA GLN A 126 -0.55 -7.02 11.64
C GLN A 126 -1.53 -5.88 11.35
N ARG A 127 -2.83 -6.16 11.36
CA ARG A 127 -3.87 -5.14 11.19
C ARG A 127 -3.87 -4.16 12.35
N GLU A 128 -3.77 -4.66 13.58
CA GLU A 128 -3.73 -3.82 14.78
C GLU A 128 -2.50 -2.93 14.79
N HIS A 129 -1.32 -3.48 14.51
CA HIS A 129 -0.08 -2.71 14.39
C HIS A 129 -0.18 -1.63 13.30
N ALA A 130 -0.73 -1.99 12.12
CA ALA A 130 -0.94 -1.02 11.05
C ALA A 130 -1.94 0.07 11.42
N ASN A 131 -2.99 -0.25 12.19
CA ASN A 131 -3.95 0.74 12.66
C ASN A 131 -3.32 1.68 13.71
N GLN A 132 -2.58 1.14 14.68
CA GLN A 132 -1.86 1.95 15.67
C GLN A 132 -0.87 2.91 15.00
N TRP A 133 -0.15 2.45 13.98
CA TRP A 133 0.77 3.28 13.21
C TRP A 133 0.04 4.42 12.47
N LYS A 134 -1.10 4.13 11.84
CA LYS A 134 -1.93 5.15 11.17
C LYS A 134 -2.47 6.19 12.15
N ASP A 135 -2.98 5.74 13.29
CA ASP A 135 -3.54 6.61 14.32
C ASP A 135 -2.47 7.54 14.91
N ALA A 136 -1.27 7.03 15.13
CA ALA A 136 -0.14 7.83 15.59
C ALA A 136 0.26 8.91 14.59
N ILE A 137 0.35 8.56 13.30
CA ILE A 137 0.64 9.54 12.23
C ILE A 137 -0.47 10.59 12.15
N ALA A 138 -1.73 10.16 12.15
CA ALA A 138 -2.86 11.07 12.07
C ALA A 138 -2.88 12.05 13.26
N ALA A 139 -2.66 11.56 14.48
CA ALA A 139 -2.61 12.40 15.67
C ALA A 139 -1.49 13.46 15.58
N ASN A 140 -0.29 13.06 15.14
CA ASN A 140 0.83 13.98 14.97
C ASN A 140 0.52 15.04 13.89
N MET A 141 -0.02 14.61 12.74
CA MET A 141 -0.47 15.52 11.68
C MET A 141 -1.48 16.56 12.19
N TRP A 142 -2.49 16.13 12.96
CA TRP A 142 -3.50 17.05 13.51
C TRP A 142 -2.90 18.04 14.50
N ASN A 143 -2.02 17.59 15.40
CA ASN A 143 -1.37 18.47 16.36
C ASN A 143 -0.51 19.53 15.65
N ASP A 144 0.28 19.15 14.65
CA ASP A 144 1.13 20.09 13.93
C ASP A 144 0.29 21.18 13.24
N VAL A 145 -0.85 20.82 12.65
CA VAL A 145 -1.78 21.78 12.02
C VAL A 145 -2.32 22.81 13.01
N GLU A 146 -2.71 22.41 14.23
CA GLU A 146 -3.22 23.34 15.24
C GLU A 146 -2.14 24.31 15.75
N HIS A 147 -0.89 23.84 15.90
CA HIS A 147 0.22 24.70 16.32
C HIS A 147 0.65 25.73 15.25
N PHE A 148 0.26 25.56 13.99
CA PHE A 148 0.43 26.58 12.96
C PHE A 148 -0.58 27.73 13.11
N ASN A 149 -1.82 27.44 13.51
CA ASN A 149 -2.87 28.46 13.66
C ASN A 149 -2.64 29.39 14.87
N ASP A 150 -1.93 28.91 15.90
CA ASP A 150 -1.63 29.70 17.10
C ASP A 150 -0.42 30.65 16.94
N ASN A 151 0.36 30.51 15.86
CA ASN A 151 1.55 31.34 15.60
C ASN A 151 1.30 32.48 14.58
N GLU A 152 0.05 32.71 14.17
CA GLU A 152 -0.36 33.79 13.24
C GLU A 152 -1.06 35.00 13.93
N GLN A 153 -0.75 35.31 15.20
CA GLN A 153 -1.19 36.53 15.89
C GLN A 153 -0.07 37.55 16.15
#